data_AF-A0A953ZH36-F1
#
_entry.id   AF-A0A953ZH36-F1
#
_cell.length_a   1.000
_cell.length_b   1.000
_cell.length_c   1.000
_cell.angle_alpha   90.00
_cell.angle_beta   90.00
_cell.angle_gamma   90.00
#
_symmetry.space_group_name_H-M   'P 1'
#
loop_
_entity.id
_entity.type
_entity.pdbx_description
1 polymer ?
#
loop_
_entity_poly.entity_id
_entity_poly.type
_entity_poly.pdbx_seq_one_letter_code
_entity_poly.pdbx_strand_id
1 'polypeptide(L)'
;KSVALRGVDTAIATDFCEVVKQTLDAWHFPHADSVSFDPTTFDIVVAGQNRQSLGKGFRAVTHAAFSISLMRYCRREGHPHPGIVVIDTPLNPFKGADSGSDERVSDDVQSAFYADLALHTGNDQVIVFENTEPPESLRGNMSYTHFSGNPSLGRAGFFPA
;
A
#
# COMPACT_ATOMS: atom_id res chain seq x y z
N LYS A 1 19.32 -12.95 -30.21
CA LYS A 1 18.07 -13.72 -30.00
C LYS A 1 17.16 -12.85 -29.15
N SER A 2 16.12 -12.27 -29.75
CA SER A 2 15.12 -11.49 -29.03
C SER A 2 14.34 -12.46 -28.13
N VAL A 3 14.41 -12.28 -26.83
CA VAL A 3 13.48 -12.93 -25.91
C VAL A 3 12.18 -12.17 -26.10
N ALA A 4 11.21 -12.78 -26.78
CA ALA A 4 9.85 -12.28 -26.73
C ALA A 4 9.42 -12.35 -25.26
N LEU A 5 9.30 -11.18 -24.61
CA LEU A 5 8.59 -11.06 -23.34
C LEU A 5 7.19 -11.64 -23.60
N ARG A 6 6.94 -12.85 -23.10
CA ARG A 6 5.57 -13.35 -22.98
C ARG A 6 4.85 -12.31 -22.14
N GLY A 7 3.88 -11.62 -22.73
CA GLY A 7 3.02 -10.71 -21.99
C GLY A 7 2.40 -11.44 -20.80
N VAL A 8 2.03 -10.69 -19.77
CA VAL A 8 1.28 -11.23 -18.63
C VAL A 8 -0.01 -11.84 -19.16
N ASP A 9 -0.28 -13.10 -18.80
CA ASP A 9 -1.54 -13.77 -19.16
C ASP A 9 -2.71 -12.94 -18.64
N THR A 10 -3.72 -12.72 -19.48
CA THR A 10 -4.84 -11.84 -19.14
C THR A 10 -5.61 -12.32 -17.91
N ALA A 11 -5.76 -13.64 -17.72
CA ALA A 11 -6.43 -14.18 -16.54
C ALA A 11 -5.61 -13.92 -15.28
N ILE A 12 -4.28 -14.17 -15.32
CA ILE A 12 -3.36 -13.86 -14.21
C ILE A 12 -3.42 -12.37 -13.85
N ALA A 13 -3.39 -11.50 -14.86
CA ALA A 13 -3.48 -10.05 -14.66
C ALA A 13 -4.81 -9.64 -14.02
N THR A 14 -5.93 -10.20 -14.49
CA THR A 14 -7.26 -9.95 -13.92
C THR A 14 -7.34 -10.40 -12.46
N ASP A 15 -6.87 -11.62 -12.15
CA ASP A 15 -6.91 -12.16 -10.80
C ASP A 15 -6.04 -11.37 -9.81
N PHE A 16 -4.89 -10.86 -10.28
CA PHE A 16 -4.05 -9.95 -9.52
C PHE A 16 -4.72 -8.58 -9.30
N CYS A 17 -5.30 -7.99 -10.34
CA CYS A 17 -6.02 -6.72 -10.24
C CYS A 17 -7.21 -6.78 -9.29
N GLU A 18 -7.87 -7.94 -9.18
CA GLU A 18 -8.93 -8.16 -8.19
C GLU A 18 -8.39 -8.09 -6.76
N VAL A 19 -7.20 -8.64 -6.48
CA VAL A 19 -6.54 -8.50 -5.15
C VAL A 19 -6.17 -7.05 -4.86
N VAL A 20 -5.69 -6.32 -5.88
CA VAL A 20 -5.39 -4.89 -5.76
C VAL A 20 -6.65 -4.10 -5.44
N LYS A 21 -7.75 -4.38 -6.15
CA LYS A 21 -9.04 -3.73 -5.90
C LYS A 21 -9.52 -3.99 -4.48
N GLN A 22 -9.50 -5.24 -4.03
CA GLN A 22 -9.89 -5.61 -2.65
C GLN A 22 -9.05 -4.90 -1.60
N THR A 23 -7.75 -4.73 -1.86
CA THR A 23 -6.85 -3.99 -0.96
C THR A 23 -7.18 -2.49 -0.93
N LEU A 24 -7.44 -1.87 -2.09
CA LEU A 24 -7.85 -0.46 -2.16
C LEU A 24 -9.23 -0.23 -1.52
N ASP A 25 -10.18 -1.14 -1.72
CA ASP A 25 -11.50 -1.11 -1.08
C ASP A 25 -11.37 -1.21 0.45
N ALA A 26 -10.52 -2.11 0.95
CA ALA A 26 -10.24 -2.27 2.38
C ALA A 26 -9.61 -1.01 3.01
N TRP A 27 -8.92 -0.20 2.20
CA TRP A 27 -8.34 1.07 2.63
C TRP A 27 -9.28 2.26 2.39
N HIS A 28 -10.53 2.02 1.99
CA HIS A 28 -11.50 3.06 1.61
C HIS A 28 -10.93 4.04 0.58
N PHE A 29 -10.05 3.58 -0.31
CA PHE A 29 -9.39 4.45 -1.28
C PHE A 29 -10.44 5.05 -2.23
N PRO A 30 -10.49 6.38 -2.38
CA PRO A 30 -11.49 7.02 -3.22
C PRO A 30 -11.23 6.67 -4.69
N HIS A 31 -12.31 6.53 -5.47
CA HIS A 31 -12.24 6.30 -6.92
C HIS A 31 -11.53 4.99 -7.33
N ALA A 32 -11.60 3.94 -6.52
CA ALA A 32 -11.14 2.58 -6.89
C ALA A 32 -12.24 1.73 -7.58
N ASP A 33 -13.08 2.35 -8.41
CA ASP A 33 -14.22 1.67 -9.06
C ASP A 33 -13.78 0.47 -9.93
N SER A 34 -12.60 0.57 -10.54
CA SER A 34 -11.99 -0.49 -11.32
C SER A 34 -10.47 -0.45 -11.21
N VAL A 35 -9.86 -1.64 -11.28
CA VAL A 35 -8.42 -1.82 -11.40
C VAL A 35 -8.14 -2.76 -12.57
N SER A 36 -7.24 -2.36 -13.46
CA SER A 36 -6.75 -3.20 -14.55
C SER A 36 -5.22 -3.12 -14.66
N PHE A 37 -4.63 -3.96 -15.50
CA PHE A 37 -3.19 -4.03 -15.70
C PHE A 37 -2.83 -3.57 -17.10
N ASP A 38 -1.86 -2.65 -17.21
CA ASP A 38 -1.26 -2.28 -18.48
C ASP A 38 0.00 -3.13 -18.73
N PRO A 39 -0.03 -4.08 -19.67
CA PRO A 39 1.12 -4.93 -19.97
C PRO A 39 2.27 -4.19 -20.66
N THR A 40 2.06 -2.96 -21.11
CA THR A 40 3.09 -2.13 -21.73
C THR A 40 3.95 -1.46 -20.67
N THR A 41 3.33 -0.93 -19.63
CA THR A 41 4.00 -0.25 -18.52
C THR A 41 4.29 -1.17 -17.34
N PHE A 42 3.73 -2.38 -17.33
CA PHE A 42 3.78 -3.33 -16.21
C PHE A 42 3.28 -2.70 -14.90
N ASP A 43 2.22 -1.91 -15.00
CA ASP A 43 1.65 -1.15 -13.88
C ASP A 43 0.12 -1.28 -13.88
N ILE A 44 -0.50 -0.87 -12.77
CA ILE A 44 -1.94 -0.84 -12.63
C ILE A 44 -2.53 0.46 -13.19
N VAL A 45 -3.76 0.33 -13.69
CA VAL A 45 -4.64 1.43 -14.09
C VAL A 45 -5.80 1.45 -13.09
N VAL A 46 -6.03 2.59 -12.45
CA VAL A 46 -7.08 2.77 -11.43
C VAL A 46 -8.12 3.75 -11.97
N ALA A 47 -9.38 3.33 -12.04
CA ALA A 47 -10.48 4.09 -12.64
C ALA A 47 -10.15 4.67 -14.03
N GLY A 48 -9.49 3.86 -14.87
CA GLY A 48 -9.09 4.25 -16.23
C GLY A 48 -7.89 5.22 -16.31
N GLN A 49 -7.28 5.57 -15.18
CA GLN A 49 -6.07 6.40 -15.14
C GLN A 49 -4.85 5.56 -14.80
N ASN A 50 -3.80 5.69 -15.62
CA ASN A 50 -2.50 5.10 -15.31
C ASN A 50 -2.04 5.61 -13.95
N ARG A 51 -1.54 4.70 -13.09
CA ARG A 51 -1.06 5.08 -11.76
C ARG A 51 -0.10 6.26 -11.82
N GLN A 52 0.84 6.26 -12.76
CA GLN A 52 1.83 7.35 -12.93
C GLN A 52 1.23 8.73 -13.21
N SER A 53 0.01 8.81 -13.71
CA SER A 53 -0.73 10.04 -13.98
C SER A 53 -1.49 10.59 -12.77
N LEU A 54 -1.59 9.83 -11.68
CA LEU A 54 -2.25 10.25 -10.45
C LEU A 54 -1.41 11.28 -9.68
N GLY A 55 -2.07 12.06 -8.81
CA GLY A 55 -1.40 12.94 -7.86
C GLY A 55 -0.42 12.19 -6.96
N LYS A 56 0.61 12.87 -6.43
CA LYS A 56 1.69 12.25 -5.64
C LYS A 56 1.17 11.35 -4.51
N GLY A 57 0.13 11.80 -3.78
CA GLY A 57 -0.53 11.01 -2.74
C GLY A 57 -1.14 9.73 -3.26
N PHE A 58 -2.03 9.86 -4.25
CA PHE A 58 -2.70 8.71 -4.87
C PHE A 58 -1.68 7.70 -5.42
N ARG A 59 -0.59 8.17 -6.02
CA ARG A 59 0.51 7.33 -6.50
C ARG A 59 1.22 6.54 -5.41
N ALA A 60 1.43 7.14 -4.25
CA ALA A 60 2.10 6.49 -3.13
C ALA A 60 1.23 5.36 -2.56
N VAL A 61 -0.05 5.65 -2.30
CA VAL A 61 -1.00 4.66 -1.77
C VAL A 61 -1.22 3.51 -2.76
N THR A 62 -1.46 3.81 -4.04
CA THR A 62 -1.65 2.77 -5.06
C THR A 62 -0.39 1.94 -5.31
N HIS A 63 0.81 2.49 -5.13
CA HIS A 63 2.05 1.72 -5.18
C HIS A 63 2.18 0.76 -3.99
N ALA A 64 1.80 1.20 -2.79
CA ALA A 64 1.74 0.33 -1.62
C ALA A 64 0.70 -0.79 -1.82
N ALA A 65 -0.49 -0.45 -2.35
CA ALA A 65 -1.53 -1.41 -2.67
C ALA A 65 -1.03 -2.46 -3.67
N PHE A 66 -0.35 -2.05 -4.75
CA PHE A 66 0.26 -2.95 -5.72
C PHE A 66 1.22 -3.94 -5.04
N SER A 67 2.16 -3.43 -4.23
CA SER A 67 3.23 -4.22 -3.62
C SER A 67 2.68 -5.24 -2.62
N ILE A 68 1.77 -4.81 -1.76
CA ILE A 68 1.12 -5.66 -0.75
C ILE A 68 0.18 -6.67 -1.42
N SER A 69 -0.54 -6.26 -2.46
CA SER A 69 -1.42 -7.15 -3.21
C SER A 69 -0.66 -8.21 -3.98
N LEU A 70 0.56 -7.91 -4.45
CA LEU A 70 1.39 -8.91 -5.11
C LEU A 70 1.79 -10.01 -4.14
N MET A 71 2.20 -9.63 -2.92
CA MET A 71 2.44 -10.57 -1.83
C MET A 71 1.19 -11.41 -1.51
N ARG A 72 0.02 -10.76 -1.32
CA ARG A 72 -1.26 -11.43 -1.05
C ARG A 72 -1.65 -12.39 -2.17
N TYR A 73 -1.52 -11.97 -3.42
CA TYR A 73 -1.79 -12.77 -4.61
C TYR A 73 -0.87 -14.00 -4.67
N CYS A 74 0.44 -13.81 -4.54
CA CYS A 74 1.38 -14.93 -4.53
C CYS A 74 1.08 -15.92 -3.39
N ARG A 75 0.74 -15.41 -2.20
CA ARG A 75 0.34 -16.26 -1.06
C ARG A 75 -0.93 -17.06 -1.38
N ARG A 76 -1.94 -16.42 -1.96
CA ARG A 76 -3.23 -17.04 -2.33
C ARG A 76 -3.06 -18.15 -3.37
N GLU A 77 -2.26 -17.90 -4.41
CA GLU A 77 -2.04 -18.83 -5.52
C GLU A 77 -0.92 -19.86 -5.25
N GLY A 78 -0.26 -19.79 -4.09
CA GLY A 78 0.87 -20.67 -3.76
C GLY A 78 2.13 -20.39 -4.59
N HIS A 79 2.27 -19.18 -5.12
CA HIS A 79 3.47 -18.74 -5.84
C HIS A 79 4.59 -18.33 -4.87
N PRO A 80 5.86 -18.48 -5.28
CA PRO A 80 6.99 -18.00 -4.47
C PRO A 80 6.92 -16.49 -4.24
N HIS A 81 6.98 -16.09 -2.98
CA HIS A 81 7.20 -14.71 -2.55
C HIS A 81 8.12 -14.73 -1.32
N PRO A 82 9.01 -13.73 -1.12
CA PRO A 82 9.91 -13.69 0.04
C PRO A 82 9.22 -13.67 1.41
N GLY A 83 7.91 -13.46 1.43
CA GLY A 83 7.11 -13.33 2.65
C GLY A 83 7.31 -12.00 3.38
N ILE A 84 7.98 -11.03 2.77
CA ILE A 84 8.25 -9.71 3.34
C ILE A 84 8.06 -8.60 2.30
N VAL A 85 7.44 -7.50 2.72
CA VAL A 85 7.31 -6.25 1.96
C VAL A 85 7.73 -5.08 2.86
N VAL A 86 8.56 -4.19 2.34
CA VAL A 86 9.01 -2.97 3.03
C VAL A 86 8.53 -1.77 2.23
N ILE A 87 7.76 -0.88 2.85
CA ILE A 87 7.19 0.31 2.20
C ILE A 87 7.70 1.56 2.90
N ASP A 88 8.20 2.50 2.11
CA ASP A 88 8.63 3.82 2.57
C ASP A 88 7.57 4.87 2.21
N THR A 89 7.02 5.52 3.23
CA THR A 89 6.17 6.69 3.14
C THR A 89 4.93 6.52 2.24
N PRO A 90 4.07 5.49 2.47
CA PRO A 90 2.88 5.27 1.64
C PRO A 90 1.77 6.31 1.83
N LEU A 91 1.71 6.98 3.00
CA LEU A 91 0.59 7.80 3.43
C LEU A 91 0.93 9.30 3.49
N ASN A 92 2.15 9.70 3.87
CA ASN A 92 2.49 11.14 4.02
C ASN A 92 2.15 12.02 2.80
N PRO A 93 2.33 11.55 1.54
CA PRO A 93 1.98 12.37 0.38
C PRO A 93 0.47 12.40 0.10
N PHE A 94 -0.30 11.52 0.71
CA PHE A 94 -1.76 11.43 0.63
C PHE A 94 -2.37 12.37 1.67
N LYS A 95 -2.29 13.67 1.39
CA LYS A 95 -3.06 14.71 2.07
C LYS A 95 -4.06 15.24 1.06
N GLY A 96 -5.29 15.47 1.50
CA GLY A 96 -6.36 16.01 0.66
C GLY A 96 -5.93 17.29 -0.07
N ALA A 97 -6.57 17.63 -1.19
CA ALA A 97 -6.44 18.99 -1.70
C ALA A 97 -6.99 19.96 -0.63
N ASP A 98 -6.53 21.23 -0.62
CA ASP A 98 -6.90 22.25 0.38
C ASP A 98 -8.42 22.59 0.45
N SER A 99 -9.28 21.80 -0.19
CA SER A 99 -10.73 21.76 0.03
C SER A 99 -11.05 20.86 1.21
N GLY A 100 -11.46 21.43 2.34
CA GLY A 100 -11.67 20.75 3.63
C GLY A 100 -12.64 19.55 3.70
N SER A 101 -13.19 19.06 2.58
CA SER A 101 -13.77 17.72 2.48
C SER A 101 -12.71 16.61 2.47
N ASP A 102 -11.53 16.91 1.92
CA ASP A 102 -10.55 15.89 1.55
C ASP A 102 -9.64 15.48 2.71
N GLU A 103 -9.56 16.30 3.77
CA GLU A 103 -8.88 15.94 5.03
C GLU A 103 -9.54 14.73 5.69
N ARG A 104 -10.88 14.68 5.72
CA ARG A 104 -11.60 13.51 6.29
C ARG A 104 -11.39 12.25 5.49
N VAL A 105 -11.32 12.36 4.16
CA VAL A 105 -11.02 11.23 3.27
C VAL A 105 -9.59 10.74 3.51
N SER A 106 -8.64 11.65 3.69
CA SER A 106 -7.27 11.32 4.06
C SER A 106 -7.19 10.53 5.37
N ASP A 107 -7.87 11.00 6.42
CA ASP A 107 -7.84 10.34 7.74
C ASP A 107 -8.49 8.95 7.71
N ASP A 108 -9.58 8.79 6.95
CA ASP A 108 -10.25 7.50 6.76
C ASP A 108 -9.33 6.50 6.05
N VAL A 109 -8.69 6.93 4.95
CA VAL A 109 -7.73 6.08 4.21
C VAL A 109 -6.54 5.68 5.09
N GLN A 110 -5.97 6.62 5.85
CA GLN A 110 -4.87 6.34 6.76
C GLN A 110 -5.28 5.33 7.85
N SER A 111 -6.45 5.52 8.46
CA SER A 111 -6.97 4.63 9.51
C SER A 111 -7.28 3.24 8.96
N ALA A 112 -7.92 3.16 7.80
CA ALA A 112 -8.27 1.91 7.12
C ALA A 112 -7.04 1.14 6.64
N PHE A 113 -6.02 1.84 6.11
CA PHE A 113 -4.72 1.26 5.78
C PHE A 113 -4.10 0.55 6.99
N TYR A 114 -4.00 1.23 8.13
CA TYR A 114 -3.43 0.62 9.33
C TYR A 114 -4.30 -0.50 9.89
N ALA A 115 -5.63 -0.39 9.81
CA ALA A 115 -6.55 -1.43 10.26
C ALA A 115 -6.39 -2.71 9.43
N ASP A 116 -6.34 -2.61 8.11
CA ASP A 116 -6.12 -3.75 7.20
C ASP A 116 -4.80 -4.48 7.51
N LEU A 117 -3.71 -3.75 7.75
CA LEU A 117 -2.42 -4.35 8.08
C LEU A 117 -2.37 -4.93 9.50
N ALA A 118 -2.99 -4.27 10.47
CA ALA A 118 -3.06 -4.73 11.85
C ALA A 118 -3.89 -6.02 12.01
N LEU A 119 -4.88 -6.21 11.14
CA LEU A 119 -5.74 -7.40 11.12
C LEU A 119 -5.18 -8.53 10.24
N HIS A 120 -4.02 -8.32 9.60
CA HIS A 120 -3.36 -9.35 8.81
C HIS A 120 -2.94 -10.52 9.71
N THR A 121 -3.46 -11.71 9.43
CA THR A 121 -3.22 -12.95 10.20
C THR A 121 -2.33 -13.96 9.45
N GLY A 122 -1.75 -13.55 8.33
CA GLY A 122 -0.87 -14.40 7.52
C GLY A 122 0.55 -14.50 8.09
N ASN A 123 1.34 -15.42 7.52
CA ASN A 123 2.77 -15.57 7.83
C ASN A 123 3.65 -14.59 7.01
N ASP A 124 3.07 -13.52 6.50
CA ASP A 124 3.77 -12.48 5.76
C ASP A 124 4.10 -11.29 6.68
N GLN A 125 5.20 -10.60 6.40
CA GLN A 125 5.64 -9.44 7.15
C GLN A 125 5.55 -8.17 6.28
N VAL A 126 4.82 -7.17 6.76
CA VAL A 126 4.80 -5.84 6.16
C VAL A 126 5.49 -4.87 7.12
N ILE A 127 6.53 -4.18 6.66
CA ILE A 127 7.24 -3.14 7.40
C ILE A 127 6.94 -1.80 6.73
N VAL A 128 6.40 -0.86 7.49
CA VAL A 128 6.06 0.48 7.00
C VAL A 128 6.91 1.51 7.73
N PHE A 129 7.62 2.34 6.97
CA PHE A 129 8.26 3.55 7.47
C PHE A 129 7.36 4.74 7.14
N GLU A 130 6.89 5.45 8.15
CA GLU A 130 5.92 6.52 7.96
C GLU A 130 5.99 7.54 9.12
N ASN A 131 5.71 8.81 8.82
CA ASN A 131 5.59 9.90 9.78
C ASN A 131 4.16 10.08 10.30
N THR A 132 3.17 9.64 9.52
CA THR A 132 1.78 9.54 9.97
C THR A 132 1.63 8.38 10.95
N GLU A 133 1.20 8.66 12.17
CA GLU A 133 1.05 7.62 13.19
C GLU A 133 -0.20 6.74 12.96
N PRO A 134 -0.14 5.43 13.28
CA PRO A 134 -1.33 4.61 13.37
C PRO A 134 -2.23 5.05 14.54
N PRO A 135 -3.57 4.88 14.42
CA PRO A 135 -4.50 5.04 15.52
C PRO A 135 -4.02 4.30 16.77
N GLU A 136 -4.10 4.93 17.95
CA GLU A 136 -3.61 4.34 19.20
C GLU A 136 -4.24 2.97 19.49
N SER A 137 -5.51 2.80 19.15
CA SER A 137 -6.26 1.55 19.31
C SER A 137 -5.66 0.37 18.52
N LEU A 138 -4.95 0.63 17.43
CA LEU A 138 -4.34 -0.40 16.58
C LEU A 138 -2.89 -0.72 16.97
N ARG A 139 -2.22 0.12 17.77
CA ARG A 139 -0.80 -0.06 18.11
C ARG A 139 -0.52 -1.37 18.84
N GLY A 140 -1.50 -1.90 19.59
CA GLY A 140 -1.39 -3.20 20.26
C GLY A 140 -1.45 -4.41 19.33
N ASN A 141 -1.90 -4.22 18.08
CA ASN A 141 -2.04 -5.26 17.06
C ASN A 141 -0.85 -5.33 16.10
N MET A 142 0.16 -4.47 16.28
CA MET A 142 1.31 -4.37 15.40
C MET A 142 2.59 -4.16 16.20
N SER A 143 3.73 -4.45 15.60
CA SER A 143 5.02 -4.01 16.14
C SER A 143 5.22 -2.53 15.84
N TYR A 144 4.78 -1.65 16.75
CA TYR A 144 4.94 -0.21 16.62
C TYR A 144 6.24 0.28 17.28
N THR A 145 7.06 1.01 16.53
CA THR A 145 8.27 1.69 17.05
C THR A 145 8.23 3.15 16.65
N HIS A 146 8.11 4.04 17.64
CA HIS A 146 8.15 5.47 17.44
C HIS A 146 9.59 6.00 17.48
N PHE A 147 9.95 6.84 16.50
CA PHE A 147 11.21 7.58 16.45
C PHE A 147 10.94 9.07 16.69
N SER A 148 11.32 9.57 17.86
CA SER A 148 10.91 10.90 18.33
C SER A 148 11.76 12.05 17.77
N GLY A 149 12.96 11.77 17.24
CA GLY A 149 13.97 12.78 16.95
C GLY A 149 14.59 13.44 18.19
N ASN A 150 14.11 13.10 19.40
CA ASN A 150 14.54 13.70 20.66
C ASN A 150 15.33 12.66 21.49
N PRO A 151 16.64 12.89 21.73
CA PRO A 151 17.48 12.00 22.56
C PRO A 151 16.96 11.73 23.98
N SER A 152 16.08 12.59 24.49
CA SER A 152 15.50 12.48 25.82
C SER A 152 14.15 11.74 25.85
N LEU A 153 13.59 11.35 24.70
CA LEU A 153 12.26 10.71 24.60
C LEU A 153 12.31 9.44 23.74
N GLY A 154 12.27 8.27 24.37
CA GLY A 154 12.22 7.00 23.64
C GLY A 154 13.42 6.80 22.72
N ARG A 155 13.19 6.34 21.48
CA ARG A 155 14.23 6.22 20.46
C ARG A 155 14.32 7.51 19.66
N ALA A 156 15.49 8.15 19.64
CA ALA A 156 15.69 9.35 18.83
C ALA A 156 15.65 9.07 17.32
N GLY A 157 16.16 7.91 16.89
CA GLY A 157 16.22 7.53 15.48
C GLY A 157 16.37 6.03 15.27
N PHE A 158 16.45 5.64 14.00
CA PHE A 158 16.50 4.23 13.59
C PHE A 158 17.78 3.52 14.03
N PHE A 159 18.91 4.22 13.99
CA PHE A 159 20.18 3.66 14.45
C PHE A 159 20.23 3.61 15.98
N PRO A 160 20.81 2.55 16.57
CA PRO A 160 21.14 2.54 18.00
C PRO A 160 22.04 3.72 18.36
N ALA A 161 21.89 4.23 19.59
CA ALA A 161 22.77 5.24 20.16
C ALA A 161 24.10 4.63 20.63
#